data_AF-A0A839JWZ8-F1
#
_entry.id   AF-A0A839JWZ8-F1
#
_cell.length_a   1.000
_cell.length_b   1.000
_cell.length_c   1.000
_cell.angle_alpha   90.00
_cell.angle_beta   90.00
_cell.angle_gamma   90.00
#
_symmetry.space_group_name_H-M   'P 1'
#
loop_
_entity.id
_entity.type
_entity.pdbx_description
1 polymer ?
#
loop_
_entity_poly.entity_id
_entity_poly.type
_entity_poly.pdbx_seq_one_letter_code
_entity_poly.pdbx_strand_id
1 'polypeptide(L)'
;MTDKVFDNNQVSIAGEVVSDFTFSHDVFGEGFYVLEVVVSRLSNSFDMIPVMVSERLIDVKQDYKGKYVEVLGQFRSYNRHEESKNKLVLSVFAREVKMVDELSENVKPNHIFLDGFVCKPPIYRKTPLGREIADVLLAVNRPYGKSDYIPCICWGRNARFAEGFAVGGHVQIWGRIQSREYQKKISETEFEKRIAYEVSVSKLEYLEEY
;
A
#
# COMPACT_ATOMS: atom_id res chain seq x y z
N MET A 1 -3.66 13.59 -21.76
CA MET A 1 -2.53 12.74 -21.31
C MET A 1 -2.33 12.74 -19.78
N THR A 2 -2.89 13.72 -19.06
CA THR A 2 -2.85 13.83 -17.58
C THR A 2 -3.88 12.97 -16.85
N ASP A 3 -5.01 12.62 -17.48
CA ASP A 3 -6.08 11.85 -16.81
C ASP A 3 -5.68 10.40 -16.47
N LYS A 4 -4.88 9.74 -17.32
CA LYS A 4 -4.47 8.34 -17.11
C LYS A 4 -3.60 8.12 -15.86
N VAL A 5 -3.03 9.18 -15.27
CA VAL A 5 -2.12 9.06 -14.11
C VAL A 5 -2.87 8.87 -12.79
N PHE A 6 -4.17 9.14 -12.78
CA PHE A 6 -5.01 8.81 -11.61
C PHE A 6 -5.61 7.41 -11.70
N ASP A 7 -5.71 6.88 -12.92
CA ASP A 7 -6.27 5.55 -13.14
C ASP A 7 -5.28 4.45 -12.78
N ASN A 8 -3.97 4.71 -12.78
CA ASN A 8 -2.95 3.68 -12.61
C ASN A 8 -2.63 3.31 -11.15
N ASN A 9 -3.16 4.05 -10.18
CA ASN A 9 -2.96 3.79 -8.75
C ASN A 9 -4.23 4.20 -8.01
N GLN A 10 -5.10 3.24 -7.75
CA GLN A 10 -6.39 3.45 -7.14
C GLN A 10 -6.50 2.61 -5.87
N VAL A 11 -6.81 3.27 -4.76
CA VAL A 11 -7.05 2.63 -3.47
C VAL A 11 -8.43 3.02 -2.97
N SER A 12 -9.16 2.04 -2.48
CA SER A 12 -10.33 2.22 -1.63
C SER A 12 -10.12 1.41 -0.36
N ILE A 13 -10.04 2.09 0.78
CA ILE A 13 -10.04 1.43 2.08
C ILE A 13 -11.18 1.96 2.94
N ALA A 14 -11.67 1.11 3.83
CA ALA A 14 -12.56 1.52 4.88
C ALA A 14 -12.31 0.72 6.15
N GLY A 15 -12.28 1.40 7.28
CA GLY A 15 -11.87 0.79 8.53
C GLY A 15 -11.99 1.75 9.71
N GLU A 16 -11.56 1.28 10.87
CA GLU A 16 -11.60 2.02 12.13
C GLU A 16 -10.31 2.83 12.31
N VAL A 17 -10.41 4.09 12.72
CA VAL A 17 -9.26 4.90 13.08
C VAL A 17 -8.77 4.50 14.47
N VAL A 18 -7.48 4.20 14.59
CA VAL A 18 -6.88 3.70 15.85
C VAL A 18 -5.73 4.56 16.38
N SER A 19 -5.39 5.66 15.71
CA SER A 19 -4.34 6.58 16.14
C SER A 19 -4.78 8.04 16.07
N ASP A 20 -4.05 8.89 16.79
CA ASP A 20 -4.08 10.33 16.56
C ASP A 20 -3.40 10.70 15.23
N PHE A 21 -3.62 11.92 14.75
CA PHE A 21 -2.89 12.47 13.60
C PHE A 21 -1.45 12.82 13.99
N THR A 22 -0.50 12.31 13.23
CA THR A 22 0.92 12.66 13.37
C THR A 22 1.34 13.53 12.20
N PHE A 23 1.84 14.74 12.48
CA PHE A 23 2.35 15.62 11.42
C PHE A 23 3.48 14.95 10.64
N SER A 24 3.42 15.05 9.31
CA SER A 24 4.40 14.48 8.40
C SER A 24 5.29 15.57 7.79
N HIS A 25 4.69 16.49 7.03
CA HIS A 25 5.39 17.57 6.33
C HIS A 25 4.40 18.65 5.87
N ASP A 26 4.95 19.81 5.49
CA ASP A 26 4.21 20.92 4.87
C ASP A 26 4.64 21.07 3.41
N VAL A 27 3.66 21.32 2.54
CA VAL A 27 3.92 21.66 1.13
C VAL A 27 3.13 22.91 0.76
N PHE A 28 3.82 24.03 0.54
CA PHE A 28 3.20 25.31 0.18
C PHE A 28 2.13 25.79 1.20
N GLY A 29 2.36 25.58 2.50
CA GLY A 29 1.42 25.97 3.55
C GLY A 29 0.22 25.04 3.67
N GLU A 30 0.33 23.82 3.16
CA GLU A 30 -0.62 22.73 3.37
C GLU A 30 0.05 21.63 4.20
N GLY A 31 -0.47 21.42 5.41
CA GLY A 31 -0.02 20.38 6.32
C GLY A 31 -0.53 18.99 5.94
N PHE A 32 0.37 18.00 5.91
CA PHE A 32 0.07 16.59 5.73
C PHE A 32 0.30 15.81 7.02
N TYR A 33 -0.65 14.95 7.33
CA TYR A 33 -0.70 14.18 8.58
C TYR A 33 -0.88 12.70 8.27
N VAL A 34 -0.37 11.85 9.15
CA VAL A 34 -0.54 10.39 9.07
C VAL A 34 -1.42 9.91 10.21
N LEU A 35 -2.36 9.03 9.89
CA LEU A 35 -3.15 8.26 10.86
C LEU A 35 -3.15 6.77 10.48
N GLU A 36 -3.35 5.90 11.44
CA GLU A 36 -3.46 4.45 11.24
C GLU A 36 -4.93 4.02 11.19
N VAL A 37 -5.28 3.26 10.15
CA VAL A 37 -6.63 2.71 9.95
C VAL A 37 -6.57 1.19 10.01
N VAL A 38 -7.36 0.59 10.90
CA VAL A 38 -7.52 -0.86 10.99
C VAL A 38 -8.62 -1.31 10.04
N VAL A 39 -8.24 -2.18 9.11
CA VAL A 39 -9.12 -2.73 8.09
C VAL A 39 -9.30 -4.22 8.33
N SER A 40 -10.48 -4.59 8.79
CA SER A 40 -10.85 -5.96 9.13
C SER A 40 -11.01 -6.85 7.90
N ARG A 41 -10.56 -8.10 8.02
CA ARG A 41 -10.76 -9.16 7.02
C ARG A 41 -11.83 -10.12 7.50
N LEU A 42 -12.48 -10.80 6.55
CA LEU A 42 -13.42 -11.90 6.83
C LEU A 42 -12.82 -13.05 7.65
N SER A 43 -11.49 -13.17 7.69
CA SER A 43 -10.76 -14.20 8.43
C SER A 43 -10.46 -13.83 9.90
N ASN A 44 -11.14 -12.82 10.47
CA ASN A 44 -10.87 -12.27 11.82
C ASN A 44 -9.42 -11.81 12.03
N SER A 45 -8.73 -11.48 10.94
CA SER A 45 -7.44 -10.78 10.96
C SER A 45 -7.65 -9.38 10.42
N PHE A 46 -6.71 -8.48 10.64
CA PHE A 46 -6.80 -7.11 10.17
C PHE A 46 -5.50 -6.66 9.53
N ASP A 47 -5.60 -5.63 8.70
CA ASP A 47 -4.47 -4.85 8.22
C ASP A 47 -4.48 -3.50 8.90
N MET A 48 -3.34 -3.06 9.42
CA MET A 48 -3.17 -1.69 9.88
C MET A 48 -2.56 -0.91 8.72
N ILE A 49 -3.25 0.11 8.23
CA ILE A 49 -2.86 0.83 7.02
C ILE A 49 -2.60 2.30 7.38
N PRO A 50 -1.37 2.80 7.16
CA PRO A 50 -1.07 4.21 7.34
C PRO A 50 -1.71 5.01 6.20
N VAL A 51 -2.51 5.99 6.58
CA VAL A 51 -3.17 6.94 5.68
C VAL A 51 -2.50 8.29 5.84
N MET A 52 -2.04 8.88 4.75
CA MET A 52 -1.55 10.25 4.69
C MET A 52 -2.68 11.14 4.16
N VAL A 53 -3.05 12.16 4.94
CA VAL A 53 -4.17 13.06 4.65
C VAL A 53 -3.75 14.51 4.78
N SER A 54 -4.31 15.36 3.92
CA SER A 54 -4.18 16.81 4.01
C SER A 54 -5.10 17.38 5.08
N GLU A 55 -4.64 18.38 5.83
CA GLU A 55 -5.48 19.16 6.75
C GLU A 55 -6.66 19.87 6.06
N ARG A 56 -6.64 20.00 4.73
CA ARG A 56 -7.74 20.56 3.94
C ARG A 56 -8.91 19.58 3.77
N LEU A 57 -8.66 18.28 3.94
CA LEU A 57 -9.67 17.23 3.80
C LEU A 57 -10.37 16.90 5.12
N ILE A 58 -9.73 17.19 6.26
CA ILE A 58 -10.23 16.81 7.58
C ILE A 58 -9.68 17.70 8.68
N ASP A 59 -10.46 17.95 9.73
CA ASP A 59 -9.98 18.64 10.94
C ASP A 59 -9.03 17.74 11.73
N VAL A 60 -7.72 17.90 11.50
CA VAL A 60 -6.65 17.12 12.12
C VAL A 60 -6.47 17.38 13.63
N LYS A 61 -7.21 18.34 14.22
CA LYS A 61 -7.18 18.61 15.67
C LYS A 61 -8.22 17.81 16.45
N GLN A 62 -9.20 17.22 15.76
CA GLN A 62 -10.24 16.41 16.37
C GLN A 62 -9.77 14.97 16.58
N ASP A 63 -10.25 14.33 17.66
CA ASP A 63 -10.07 12.90 17.90
C ASP A 63 -11.12 12.09 17.13
N TYR A 64 -10.64 11.19 16.27
CA TYR A 64 -11.49 10.26 15.51
C TYR A 64 -11.25 8.79 15.89
N LYS A 65 -10.47 8.49 16.93
CA LYS A 65 -10.26 7.10 17.38
C LYS A 65 -11.59 6.42 17.66
N GLY A 66 -11.74 5.19 17.16
CA GLY A 66 -12.99 4.42 17.26
C GLY A 66 -14.06 4.78 16.24
N LYS A 67 -13.88 5.85 15.44
CA LYS A 67 -14.76 6.14 14.30
C LYS A 67 -14.31 5.39 13.06
N TYR A 68 -15.24 5.20 12.14
CA TYR A 68 -14.93 4.61 10.85
C TYR A 68 -14.63 5.67 9.81
N VAL A 69 -13.74 5.32 8.88
CA VAL A 69 -13.33 6.19 7.78
C VAL A 69 -13.38 5.40 6.47
N GLU A 70 -13.92 6.02 5.43
CA GLU A 70 -13.81 5.60 4.04
C GLU A 70 -12.79 6.52 3.35
N VAL A 71 -11.77 5.94 2.71
CA VAL A 71 -10.70 6.67 2.04
C VAL A 71 -10.59 6.21 0.59
N LEU A 72 -10.63 7.17 -0.33
CA LEU A 72 -10.24 6.98 -1.72
C LEU A 72 -8.93 7.71 -1.98
N GLY A 73 -7.99 7.06 -2.65
CA GLY A 73 -6.65 7.60 -2.78
C GLY A 73 -5.72 6.76 -3.64
N GLN A 74 -4.43 6.90 -3.35
CA GLN A 74 -3.35 6.20 -4.06
C GLN A 74 -2.40 5.58 -3.05
N PHE A 75 -1.88 4.39 -3.33
CA PHE A 75 -0.87 3.79 -2.46
C PHE A 75 0.51 4.31 -2.86
N ARG A 76 1.04 5.23 -2.07
CA ARG A 76 2.29 5.94 -2.38
C ARG A 76 3.44 5.43 -1.55
N SER A 77 4.61 5.45 -2.17
CA SER A 77 5.90 5.13 -1.58
C SER A 77 6.85 6.32 -1.67
N TYR A 78 7.74 6.43 -0.71
CA TYR A 78 8.90 7.33 -0.78
C TYR A 78 10.04 6.78 0.09
N ASN A 79 11.28 7.15 -0.24
CA ASN A 79 12.41 6.83 0.60
C ASN A 79 12.56 7.92 1.67
N ARG A 80 12.48 7.52 2.93
CA ARG A 80 12.88 8.35 4.06
C ARG A 80 14.37 8.09 4.32
N HIS A 81 15.16 9.16 4.22
CA HIS A 81 16.57 9.14 4.59
C HIS A 81 16.67 9.34 6.11
N GLU A 82 17.05 8.29 6.82
CA GLU A 82 17.47 8.37 8.23
C GLU A 82 19.00 8.22 8.27
N GLU A 83 19.66 8.78 9.29
CA GLU A 83 21.11 9.04 9.38
C GLU A 83 22.05 7.93 8.86
N SER A 84 21.63 6.67 8.89
CA SER A 84 22.41 5.53 8.39
C SER A 84 21.70 4.61 7.39
N LYS A 85 20.39 4.80 7.10
CA LYS A 85 19.59 3.82 6.33
C LYS A 85 18.47 4.50 5.54
N ASN A 86 18.27 4.02 4.32
CA ASN A 86 17.08 4.35 3.53
C ASN A 86 15.93 3.41 3.93
N LYS A 87 14.80 3.98 4.34
CA LYS A 87 13.57 3.24 4.62
C LYS A 87 12.52 3.59 3.57
N LEU A 88 12.06 2.58 2.84
CA LEU A 88 10.89 2.73 1.98
C LEU A 88 9.65 2.84 2.86
N VAL A 89 8.99 3.99 2.83
CA VAL A 89 7.73 4.23 3.52
C VAL A 89 6.62 4.06 2.49
N LEU A 90 5.57 3.31 2.82
CA LEU A 90 4.36 3.23 2.04
C LEU A 90 3.16 3.70 2.87
N SER A 91 2.25 4.43 2.25
CA SER A 91 1.02 4.93 2.87
C SER A 91 -0.05 5.18 1.81
N VAL A 92 -1.32 5.10 2.20
CA VAL A 92 -2.43 5.54 1.35
C VAL A 92 -2.49 7.06 1.38
N PHE A 93 -2.14 7.71 0.28
CA PHE A 93 -2.33 9.14 0.10
C PHE A 93 -3.80 9.41 -0.21
N ALA A 94 -4.51 9.98 0.75
CA ALA A 94 -5.93 10.26 0.66
C ALA A 94 -6.20 11.40 -0.32
N ARG A 95 -7.16 11.18 -1.23
CA ARG A 95 -7.74 12.21 -2.08
C ARG A 95 -9.14 12.61 -1.61
N GLU A 96 -9.87 11.63 -1.10
CA GLU A 96 -11.17 11.81 -0.48
C GLU A 96 -11.17 11.04 0.84
N VAL A 97 -11.73 11.66 1.88
CA VAL A 97 -11.88 11.08 3.21
C VAL A 97 -13.28 11.37 3.68
N LYS A 98 -13.97 10.33 4.14
CA LYS A 98 -15.31 10.44 4.70
C LYS A 98 -15.36 9.70 6.03
N MET A 99 -15.63 10.45 7.10
CA MET A 99 -15.89 9.88 8.41
C MET A 99 -17.34 9.40 8.48
N VAL A 100 -17.55 8.21 9.02
CA VAL A 100 -18.86 7.57 9.16
C VAL A 100 -18.98 6.91 10.54
N ASP A 101 -20.20 6.83 11.06
CA ASP A 101 -20.47 6.18 12.35
C ASP A 101 -20.47 4.66 12.22
N GLU A 102 -20.87 4.13 11.06
CA GLU A 102 -20.91 2.69 10.75
C GLU A 102 -20.50 2.47 9.28
N LEU A 103 -19.82 1.35 9.01
CA LEU A 103 -19.49 0.93 7.65
C LEU A 103 -20.70 0.26 6.99
N SER A 104 -21.01 0.66 5.75
CA SER A 104 -22.06 -0.03 5.00
C SER A 104 -21.63 -1.46 4.61
N GLU A 105 -22.58 -2.40 4.55
CA GLU A 105 -22.32 -3.79 4.15
C GLU A 105 -21.74 -3.93 2.73
N ASN A 106 -21.96 -2.93 1.87
CA ASN A 106 -21.52 -2.93 0.47
C ASN A 106 -20.12 -2.32 0.26
N VAL A 107 -19.50 -1.79 1.31
CA VAL A 107 -18.16 -1.21 1.21
C VAL A 107 -17.16 -2.31 0.91
N LYS A 108 -16.25 -2.04 -0.04
CA LYS A 108 -15.04 -2.86 -0.25
C LYS A 108 -13.96 -2.29 0.66
N PRO A 109 -13.72 -2.89 1.85
CA PRO A 109 -12.93 -2.23 2.87
C PRO A 109 -11.43 -2.20 2.55
N ASN A 110 -10.97 -3.01 1.58
CA ASN A 110 -9.57 -3.04 1.15
C ASN A 110 -9.47 -3.46 -0.31
N HIS A 111 -9.43 -2.47 -1.19
CA HIS A 111 -9.27 -2.68 -2.62
C HIS A 111 -8.15 -1.80 -3.14
N ILE A 112 -7.25 -2.39 -3.92
CA ILE A 112 -6.23 -1.65 -4.66
C ILE A 112 -6.14 -2.17 -6.09
N PHE A 113 -6.01 -1.22 -7.01
CA PHE A 113 -5.65 -1.43 -8.41
C PHE A 113 -4.37 -0.66 -8.72
N LEU A 114 -3.43 -1.34 -9.37
CA LEU A 114 -2.16 -0.77 -9.83
C LEU A 114 -1.95 -1.12 -11.29
N ASP A 115 -1.45 -0.16 -12.06
CA ASP A 115 -1.00 -0.31 -13.43
C ASP A 115 0.42 0.26 -13.50
N GLY A 116 1.40 -0.60 -13.77
CA GLY A 116 2.81 -0.22 -13.68
C GLY A 116 3.75 -1.23 -14.32
N PHE A 117 5.04 -1.08 -14.02
CA PHE A 117 6.10 -1.80 -14.72
C PHE A 117 6.98 -2.59 -13.74
N VAL A 118 7.37 -3.80 -14.11
CA VAL A 118 8.24 -4.65 -13.28
C VAL A 118 9.64 -4.04 -13.17
N CYS A 119 10.09 -3.70 -11.96
CA CYS A 119 11.38 -3.03 -11.76
C CYS A 119 12.57 -3.98 -11.65
N LYS A 120 12.31 -5.22 -11.23
CA LYS A 120 13.32 -6.24 -10.92
C LYS A 120 12.76 -7.61 -11.28
N PRO A 121 13.62 -8.59 -11.62
CA PRO A 121 13.16 -9.95 -11.85
C PRO A 121 12.32 -10.45 -10.67
N PRO A 122 11.11 -10.98 -10.91
CA PRO A 122 10.27 -11.54 -9.86
C PRO A 122 10.97 -12.67 -9.11
N ILE A 123 10.74 -12.76 -7.81
CA ILE A 123 11.37 -13.78 -6.96
C ILE A 123 10.33 -14.83 -6.58
N TYR A 124 10.29 -15.91 -7.35
CA TYR A 124 9.45 -17.08 -7.05
C TYR A 124 10.08 -17.94 -5.95
N ARG A 125 9.26 -18.40 -4.99
CA ARG A 125 9.66 -19.36 -3.95
C ARG A 125 8.47 -20.09 -3.34
N LYS A 126 8.75 -21.13 -2.55
CA LYS A 126 7.76 -21.78 -1.68
C LYS A 126 7.98 -21.37 -0.23
N THR A 127 6.89 -21.09 0.49
CA THR A 127 6.93 -20.90 1.95
C THR A 127 7.24 -22.23 2.65
N PRO A 128 7.62 -22.24 3.95
CA PRO A 128 7.80 -23.49 4.71
C PRO A 128 6.57 -24.41 4.72
N LEU A 129 5.37 -23.85 4.53
CA LEU A 129 4.11 -24.60 4.41
C LEU A 129 3.78 -25.01 2.97
N GLY A 130 4.73 -24.89 2.04
CA GLY A 130 4.58 -25.30 0.64
C GLY A 130 3.77 -24.35 -0.23
N ARG A 131 3.35 -23.17 0.27
CA ARG A 131 2.60 -22.20 -0.53
C ARG A 131 3.51 -21.53 -1.55
N GLU A 132 3.05 -21.48 -2.80
CA GLU A 132 3.77 -20.87 -3.90
C GLU A 132 3.55 -19.35 -3.90
N ILE A 133 4.64 -18.58 -3.88
CA ILE A 133 4.60 -17.11 -3.88
C ILE A 133 5.63 -16.53 -4.84
N ALA A 134 5.35 -15.34 -5.38
CA ALA A 134 6.31 -14.55 -6.14
C ALA A 134 6.30 -13.10 -5.66
N ASP A 135 7.47 -12.56 -5.37
CA ASP A 135 7.64 -11.14 -5.05
C ASP A 135 7.81 -10.36 -6.36
N VAL A 136 6.97 -9.37 -6.59
CA VAL A 136 7.04 -8.44 -7.72
C VAL A 136 7.20 -7.04 -7.17
N LEU A 137 8.23 -6.31 -7.60
CA LEU A 137 8.36 -4.88 -7.32
C LEU A 137 7.84 -4.10 -8.51
N LEU A 138 6.73 -3.39 -8.33
CA LEU A 138 6.06 -2.64 -9.39
C LEU A 138 6.40 -1.14 -9.29
N ALA A 139 6.84 -0.54 -10.39
CA ALA A 139 6.95 0.91 -10.56
C ALA A 139 5.64 1.44 -11.13
N VAL A 140 4.95 2.27 -10.35
CA VAL A 140 3.71 2.93 -10.74
C VAL A 140 4.00 4.41 -10.95
N ASN A 141 3.93 4.85 -12.20
CA ASN A 141 4.39 6.19 -12.58
C ASN A 141 3.48 7.28 -12.06
N ARG A 142 4.09 8.37 -11.59
CA ARG A 142 3.46 9.58 -11.07
C ARG A 142 3.80 10.77 -11.97
N PRO A 143 3.08 11.90 -11.86
CA PRO A 143 3.47 13.12 -12.55
C PRO A 143 4.88 13.58 -12.15
N TYR A 144 5.48 14.41 -12.99
CA TYR A 144 6.81 15.01 -12.76
C TYR A 144 7.95 13.99 -12.67
N GLY A 145 7.87 12.88 -13.39
CA GLY A 145 8.95 11.90 -13.52
C GLY A 145 9.26 11.13 -12.23
N LYS A 146 8.29 11.05 -11.31
CA LYS A 146 8.39 10.23 -10.09
C LYS A 146 7.67 8.90 -10.31
N SER A 147 8.01 7.89 -9.51
CA SER A 147 7.29 6.61 -9.50
C SER A 147 7.16 6.09 -8.08
N ASP A 148 6.05 5.42 -7.80
CA ASP A 148 5.87 4.61 -6.60
C ASP A 148 6.46 3.22 -6.83
N TYR A 149 7.25 2.71 -5.89
CA TYR A 149 7.81 1.37 -5.92
C TYR A 149 7.06 0.51 -4.90
N ILE A 150 6.13 -0.31 -5.38
CA ILE A 150 5.17 -1.02 -4.54
C ILE A 150 5.48 -2.52 -4.54
N PRO A 151 5.86 -3.10 -3.39
CA PRO A 151 6.00 -4.55 -3.25
C PRO A 151 4.66 -5.24 -3.40
N CYS A 152 4.59 -6.25 -4.26
CA CYS A 152 3.41 -7.05 -4.53
C CYS A 152 3.74 -8.53 -4.32
N ILE A 153 2.91 -9.25 -3.56
CA ILE A 153 3.03 -10.69 -3.32
C ILE A 153 1.95 -11.42 -4.12
N CYS A 154 2.40 -12.16 -5.12
CA CYS A 154 1.56 -13.04 -5.92
C CYS A 154 1.47 -14.42 -5.26
N TRP A 155 0.31 -15.09 -5.36
CA TRP A 155 0.04 -16.36 -4.69
C TRP A 155 -0.40 -17.45 -5.66
N GLY A 156 0.03 -18.69 -5.43
CA GLY A 156 -0.43 -19.86 -6.18
C GLY A 156 -0.24 -19.72 -7.69
N ARG A 157 -1.33 -19.83 -8.47
CA ARG A 157 -1.28 -19.67 -9.94
C ARG A 157 -0.74 -18.31 -10.37
N ASN A 158 -1.09 -17.24 -9.65
CA ASN A 158 -0.56 -15.90 -9.92
C ASN A 158 0.95 -15.85 -9.69
N ALA A 159 1.48 -16.57 -8.69
CA ALA A 159 2.93 -16.65 -8.45
C ALA A 159 3.67 -17.33 -9.60
N ARG A 160 3.13 -18.45 -10.10
CA ARG A 160 3.67 -19.17 -11.26
C ARG A 160 3.64 -18.35 -12.54
N PHE A 161 2.56 -17.60 -12.74
CA PHE A 161 2.46 -16.72 -13.89
C PHE A 161 3.45 -15.55 -13.81
N ALA A 162 3.54 -14.91 -12.64
CA ALA A 162 4.44 -13.78 -12.42
C ALA A 162 5.93 -14.15 -12.47
N GLU A 163 6.31 -15.41 -12.21
CA GLU A 163 7.70 -15.89 -12.33
C GLU A 163 8.31 -15.60 -13.71
N GLY A 164 7.50 -15.61 -14.77
CA GLY A 164 7.94 -15.36 -16.14
C GLY A 164 8.04 -13.89 -16.55
N PHE A 165 7.71 -12.93 -15.68
CA PHE A 165 7.66 -11.51 -16.09
C PHE A 165 9.06 -10.93 -16.27
N ALA A 166 9.25 -10.21 -17.38
CA ALA A 166 10.48 -9.51 -17.66
C ALA A 166 10.55 -8.17 -16.92
N VAL A 167 11.76 -7.70 -16.61
CA VAL A 167 11.99 -6.32 -16.17
C VAL A 167 11.53 -5.37 -17.27
N GLY A 168 10.78 -4.33 -16.90
CA GLY A 168 10.13 -3.42 -17.83
C GLY A 168 8.78 -3.91 -18.35
N GLY A 169 8.36 -5.14 -18.03
CA GLY A 169 7.05 -5.66 -18.42
C GLY A 169 5.91 -4.85 -17.81
N HIS A 170 4.90 -4.52 -18.63
CA HIS A 170 3.71 -3.77 -18.24
C HIS A 170 2.68 -4.70 -17.59
N VAL A 171 2.29 -4.40 -16.35
CA VAL A 171 1.45 -5.28 -15.53
C VAL A 171 0.35 -4.48 -14.84
N GLN A 172 -0.85 -5.04 -14.86
CA GLN A 172 -1.97 -4.60 -14.04
C GLN A 172 -2.19 -5.57 -12.88
N ILE A 173 -2.37 -5.05 -11.67
CA ILE A 173 -2.54 -5.81 -10.43
C ILE A 173 -3.78 -5.32 -9.69
N TRP A 174 -4.57 -6.27 -9.21
CA TRP A 174 -5.62 -6.04 -8.23
C TRP A 174 -5.33 -6.83 -6.96
N GLY A 175 -5.70 -6.26 -5.82
CA GLY A 175 -5.48 -6.93 -4.55
C GLY A 175 -6.02 -6.15 -3.37
N ARG A 176 -5.34 -6.36 -2.24
CA ARG A 176 -5.53 -5.63 -0.99
C ARG A 176 -4.19 -5.20 -0.43
N ILE A 177 -4.15 -4.08 0.26
CA ILE A 177 -2.96 -3.64 1.02
C ILE A 177 -2.86 -4.53 2.26
N GLN A 178 -1.66 -5.03 2.53
CA GLN A 178 -1.37 -5.89 3.67
C GLN A 178 -0.23 -5.33 4.51
N SER A 179 -0.41 -5.38 5.83
CA SER A 179 0.67 -5.16 6.81
C SER A 179 1.20 -6.50 7.32
N ARG A 180 2.52 -6.66 7.40
CA ARG A 180 3.18 -7.88 7.89
C ARG A 180 4.28 -7.56 8.88
N GLU A 181 4.16 -8.08 10.11
CA GLU A 181 5.25 -8.05 11.09
C GLU A 181 6.37 -9.01 10.65
N TYR A 182 7.62 -8.56 10.80
CA TYR A 182 8.80 -9.39 10.65
C TYR A 182 9.87 -8.98 11.65
N GLN A 183 10.76 -9.92 11.99
CA GLN A 183 11.91 -9.64 12.83
C GLN A 183 13.13 -9.39 11.95
N LYS A 184 13.75 -8.23 12.12
CA LYS A 184 15.05 -7.90 11.52
C LYS A 184 16.13 -8.19 12.54
N LYS A 185 17.04 -9.09 12.21
CA LYS A 185 18.26 -9.32 13.00
C LYS A 185 19.16 -8.08 12.90
N ILE A 186 19.50 -7.48 14.04
CA ILE A 186 20.38 -6.31 14.14
C ILE A 186 21.80 -6.75 14.50
N SER A 187 21.92 -7.72 15.40
CA SER A 187 23.17 -8.35 15.80
C SER A 187 22.93 -9.84 16.07
N GLU A 188 23.92 -10.58 16.57
CA GLU A 188 23.73 -12.00 16.92
C GLU A 188 22.62 -12.22 17.96
N THR A 189 22.45 -11.29 18.88
CA THR A 189 21.55 -11.39 20.04
C THR A 189 20.36 -10.43 19.97
N GLU A 190 20.38 -9.45 19.07
CA GLU A 190 19.35 -8.40 19.00
C GLU A 190 18.49 -8.51 17.74
N PHE A 191 17.17 -8.47 17.94
CA PHE A 191 16.16 -8.49 16.90
C PHE A 191 15.20 -7.33 17.08
N GLU A 192 14.90 -6.63 15.99
CA GLU A 192 13.96 -5.52 15.93
C GLU A 192 12.69 -5.96 15.20
N LYS A 193 11.52 -5.77 15.82
CA LYS A 193 10.23 -5.96 15.15
C LYS A 193 9.98 -4.80 14.18
N ARG A 194 9.58 -5.14 12.96
CA ARG A 194 9.27 -4.17 11.89
C ARG A 194 7.99 -4.57 11.17
N ILE A 195 7.34 -3.58 10.56
CA ILE A 195 6.17 -3.79 9.71
C ILE A 195 6.59 -3.55 8.26
N ALA A 196 6.25 -4.49 7.39
CA ALA A 196 6.31 -4.33 5.94
C ALA A 196 4.89 -4.10 5.40
N TYR A 197 4.77 -3.18 4.45
CA TYR A 197 3.54 -2.94 3.72
C TYR A 197 3.71 -3.41 2.28
N GLU A 198 2.75 -4.20 1.80
CA GLU A 198 2.80 -4.86 0.49
C GLU A 198 1.38 -5.04 -0.06
N VAL A 199 1.25 -5.29 -1.36
CA VAL A 199 -0.03 -5.65 -1.97
C VAL A 199 -0.15 -7.16 -2.04
N SER A 200 -1.18 -7.71 -1.39
CA SER A 200 -1.55 -9.11 -1.54
C SER A 200 -2.39 -9.27 -2.81
N VAL A 201 -1.80 -9.84 -3.86
CA VAL A 201 -2.38 -9.86 -5.21
C VAL A 201 -3.46 -10.93 -5.32
N SER A 202 -4.66 -10.52 -5.74
CA SER A 202 -5.79 -11.41 -6.03
C SER A 202 -5.93 -11.71 -7.52
N LYS A 203 -5.61 -10.74 -8.38
CA LYS A 203 -5.63 -10.87 -9.83
C LYS A 203 -4.47 -10.06 -10.42
N LEU A 204 -3.88 -10.55 -11.51
CA LEU A 204 -2.89 -9.80 -12.27
C LEU A 204 -3.00 -10.11 -13.76
N GLU A 205 -2.59 -9.16 -14.59
CA GLU A 205 -2.56 -9.24 -16.04
C GLU A 205 -1.21 -8.71 -16.54
N TYR A 206 -0.58 -9.43 -17.46
CA TYR A 206 0.62 -8.97 -18.16
C TYR A 206 0.19 -8.44 -19.52
N LEU A 207 0.44 -7.16 -19.76
CA LEU A 207 0.03 -6.48 -20.97
C LEU A 207 1.14 -6.63 -22.02
N GLU A 208 0.81 -7.27 -23.14
CA GLU A 208 1.68 -7.34 -24.29
C GLU A 208 1.64 -5.99 -25.02
N GLU A 209 2.81 -5.41 -25.32
CA GLU A 209 2.91 -4.28 -26.24
C GLU A 209 2.54 -4.78 -27.64
N TYR A 210 1.43 -4.29 -28.21
CA TYR A 210 1.06 -4.51 -29.60
C TYR A 210 1.78 -3.54 -30.54
#